data_AF-B6AZ35-F1
#
_entry.id   AF-B6AZ35-F1
#
_cell.length_a   1.000
_cell.length_b   1.000
_cell.length_c   1.000
_cell.angle_alpha   90.00
_cell.angle_beta   90.00
_cell.angle_gamma   90.00
#
_symmetry.space_group_name_H-M   'P 1'
#
loop_
_entity.id
_entity.type
_entity.pdbx_description
1 polymer ?
#
loop_
_entity_poly.entity_id
_entity_poly.type
_entity_poly.pdbx_seq_one_letter_code
_entity_poly.pdbx_strand_id
1 'polypeptide(L)'
;MTTISSTVLKMASGPVASTTKPIVAHGPSEREKLGEVAEQFEALFVKSILSSARSAQLADPLLNNEGLKTFNSMLDQEYATALSQRESLGIADALVRQFQHRVSDGDV
;
A
#
# COMPACT_ATOMS: atom_id res chain seq x y z
N MET A 1 44.69 -45.21 -4.94
CA MET A 1 43.93 -45.17 -6.21
C MET A 1 43.02 -43.94 -6.13
N THR A 2 43.48 -42.73 -6.38
CA THR A 2 43.86 -42.08 -7.66
C THR A 2 42.73 -42.11 -8.70
N THR A 3 42.01 -40.99 -8.87
CA THR A 3 42.18 -40.07 -10.02
C THR A 3 41.20 -38.90 -9.92
N ILE A 4 41.76 -37.70 -10.02
CA ILE A 4 41.09 -36.41 -10.16
C ILE A 4 40.74 -36.27 -11.64
N SER A 5 39.47 -36.00 -11.95
CA SER A 5 39.02 -35.74 -13.32
C SER A 5 39.16 -34.25 -13.63
N SER A 6 40.00 -33.95 -14.60
CA SER A 6 40.42 -32.60 -15.00
C SER A 6 39.82 -32.23 -16.36
N THR A 7 39.45 -30.94 -16.48
CA THR A 7 39.67 -30.10 -17.67
C THR A 7 38.77 -30.30 -18.90
N VAL A 8 37.92 -29.30 -19.21
CA VAL A 8 38.23 -28.20 -20.16
C VAL A 8 37.17 -27.09 -20.10
N LEU A 9 37.66 -25.88 -19.88
CA LEU A 9 36.99 -24.61 -20.13
C LEU A 9 36.80 -24.46 -21.66
N LYS A 10 35.55 -24.50 -22.14
CA LYS A 10 35.23 -24.14 -23.53
C LYS A 10 34.75 -22.70 -23.58
N MET A 11 35.68 -21.81 -23.93
CA MET A 11 35.41 -20.49 -24.50
C MET A 11 34.65 -20.67 -25.82
N ALA A 12 33.42 -20.19 -25.88
CA ALA A 12 32.71 -19.92 -27.12
C ALA A 12 32.25 -18.47 -27.08
N SER A 13 32.98 -17.63 -27.80
CA SER A 13 32.63 -16.28 -28.19
C SER A 13 31.44 -16.31 -29.16
N GLY A 14 30.33 -15.69 -28.74
CA GLY A 14 29.18 -15.31 -29.56
C GLY A 14 28.70 -13.95 -29.04
N PRO A 15 28.14 -13.08 -29.90
CA PRO A 15 28.12 -11.65 -29.67
C PRO A 15 27.28 -11.30 -28.45
N VAL A 16 27.91 -10.62 -27.49
CA VAL A 16 27.22 -9.92 -26.40
C VAL A 16 26.50 -8.74 -27.03
N ALA A 17 25.28 -8.98 -27.47
CA ALA A 17 24.31 -7.94 -27.79
C ALA A 17 22.98 -8.30 -27.12
N SER A 18 23.03 -8.62 -25.83
CA SER A 18 21.87 -8.44 -24.96
C SER A 18 21.73 -6.94 -24.75
N THR A 19 20.85 -6.35 -25.56
CA THR A 19 20.19 -5.06 -25.37
C THR A 19 20.32 -4.58 -23.93
N THR A 20 21.27 -3.68 -23.70
CA THR A 20 21.37 -2.90 -22.48
C THR A 20 20.15 -1.98 -22.47
N LYS A 21 18.98 -2.52 -22.11
CA LYS A 21 17.87 -1.72 -21.64
C LYS A 21 18.42 -1.02 -20.39
N PRO A 22 18.57 0.32 -20.39
CA PRO A 22 19.11 1.00 -19.25
C PRO A 22 18.21 0.66 -18.06
N ILE A 23 18.76 -0.03 -17.07
CA ILE A 23 18.13 -0.14 -15.75
C ILE A 23 18.32 1.25 -15.15
N VAL A 24 17.46 2.18 -15.56
CA VAL A 24 17.29 3.40 -14.82
C VAL A 24 16.52 2.97 -13.58
N ALA A 25 17.25 2.68 -12.51
CA ALA A 25 16.67 2.61 -11.18
C ALA A 25 16.25 4.03 -10.80
N HIS A 26 15.16 4.52 -11.38
CA HIS A 26 14.42 5.61 -10.78
C HIS A 26 13.75 5.00 -9.54
N GLY A 27 14.05 5.57 -8.37
CA GLY A 27 13.18 5.37 -7.21
C GLY A 27 11.74 5.71 -7.58
N PRO A 28 10.75 5.35 -6.74
CA PRO A 28 9.34 5.56 -7.07
C PRO A 28 9.13 6.99 -7.53
N SER A 29 8.54 7.11 -8.72
CA SER A 29 8.23 8.40 -9.33
C SER A 29 7.41 9.25 -8.35
N GLU A 30 7.48 10.56 -8.44
CA GLU A 30 6.70 11.43 -7.55
C GLU A 30 5.20 11.16 -7.62
N ARG A 31 4.72 10.65 -8.77
CA ARG A 31 3.35 10.17 -8.95
C ARG A 31 3.05 8.90 -8.15
N GLU A 32 3.95 7.92 -8.13
CA GLU A 32 3.78 6.70 -7.32
C GLU A 32 3.77 7.05 -5.82
N LYS A 33 4.65 7.95 -5.39
CA LYS A 33 4.66 8.46 -4.00
C LYS A 33 3.37 9.21 -3.65
N LEU A 34 2.84 10.01 -4.58
CA LEU A 34 1.57 10.70 -4.39
C LEU A 34 0.40 9.72 -4.21
N GLY A 35 0.37 8.64 -4.99
CA GLY A 35 -0.62 7.57 -4.83
C GLY A 35 -0.56 6.92 -3.46
N GLU A 36 0.64 6.48 -3.05
CA GLU A 36 0.86 5.83 -1.75
C GLU A 36 0.45 6.71 -0.56
N VAL A 37 0.77 8.01 -0.61
CA VAL A 37 0.39 8.97 0.44
C VAL A 37 -1.11 9.26 0.41
N ALA A 38 -1.74 9.31 -0.76
CA ALA A 38 -3.18 9.54 -0.90
C ALA A 38 -4.01 8.38 -0.33
N GLU A 39 -3.58 7.14 -0.54
CA GLU A 39 -4.19 5.95 0.06
C GLU A 39 -4.08 5.97 1.60
N GLN A 40 -2.91 6.31 2.13
CA GLN A 40 -2.71 6.45 3.57
C GLN A 40 -3.59 7.55 4.18
N PHE A 41 -3.77 8.66 3.47
CA PHE A 41 -4.66 9.73 3.90
C PHE A 41 -6.13 9.29 3.93
N GLU A 42 -6.59 8.54 2.91
CA GLU A 42 -7.95 7.99 2.88
C GLU A 42 -8.19 7.09 4.11
N ALA A 43 -7.25 6.22 4.45
CA ALA A 43 -7.35 5.37 5.64
C ALA A 43 -7.49 6.18 6.95
N LEU A 44 -6.71 7.25 7.10
CA LEU A 44 -6.81 8.15 8.27
C LEU A 44 -8.16 8.88 8.33
N PHE A 45 -8.68 9.31 7.18
CA PHE A 45 -9.96 10.00 7.09
C PHE A 45 -11.12 9.07 7.44
N VAL A 46 -11.12 7.83 6.93
CA VAL A 46 -12.10 6.79 7.31
C VAL A 46 -12.08 6.53 8.81
N LYS A 47 -10.88 6.38 9.38
CA LYS A 47 -10.71 6.24 10.83
C LYS A 47 -11.30 7.44 11.59
N SER A 48 -11.10 8.66 11.09
CA SER A 48 -11.67 9.85 11.71
C SER A 48 -13.19 9.86 11.67
N ILE A 49 -13.80 9.51 10.52
CA ILE A 49 -15.26 9.42 10.38
C ILE A 49 -15.83 8.36 11.33
N LEU A 50 -15.24 7.16 11.35
CA LEU A 50 -15.69 6.08 12.22
C LEU A 50 -15.56 6.43 13.70
N SER A 51 -14.45 7.08 14.07
CA SER A 51 -14.24 7.59 15.43
C SER A 51 -15.30 8.64 15.80
N SER A 52 -15.56 9.62 14.93
CA SER A 52 -16.56 10.66 15.18
C SER A 52 -17.97 10.09 15.29
N ALA A 53 -18.34 9.11 14.46
CA ALA A 53 -19.63 8.43 14.55
C ALA A 53 -19.82 7.73 15.90
N ARG A 54 -18.78 7.06 16.42
CA ARG A 54 -18.82 6.39 17.72
C ARG A 54 -18.80 7.37 18.90
N SER A 55 -18.04 8.45 18.79
CA SER A 55 -18.02 9.52 19.80
C SER A 55 -19.34 10.30 19.87
N ALA A 56 -20.07 10.40 18.76
CA ALA A 56 -21.40 11.01 18.72
C ALA A 56 -22.48 10.13 19.37
N GLN A 57 -22.23 8.83 19.51
CA GLN A 57 -23.09 7.96 20.30
C GLN A 57 -22.86 8.31 21.77
N LEU A 58 -23.86 8.96 22.39
CA LEU A 58 -23.94 9.13 23.84
C LEU A 58 -23.95 7.73 24.46
N ALA A 59 -22.77 7.17 24.74
CA ALA A 59 -22.65 5.88 25.37
C ALA A 59 -23.23 6.02 26.78
N ASP A 60 -24.49 5.60 26.93
CA ASP A 60 -25.16 5.48 28.22
C ASP A 60 -24.22 4.69 29.15
N PRO A 61 -23.97 5.14 30.40
CA PRO A 61 -23.08 4.45 31.34
C PRO A 61 -23.29 2.93 31.44
N LEU A 62 -24.50 2.44 31.15
CA LEU A 62 -24.88 1.02 31.11
C LEU A 62 -24.32 0.24 29.90
N LEU A 63 -24.05 0.93 28.79
CA LEU A 63 -23.48 0.36 27.56
C LEU A 63 -21.95 0.42 27.52
N ASN A 64 -21.32 1.06 28.51
CA ASN A 64 -19.85 1.10 28.63
C ASN A 64 -19.32 -0.05 29.51
N ASN A 65 -19.88 -1.26 29.35
CA ASN A 65 -19.42 -2.45 30.08
C ASN A 65 -18.39 -3.24 29.25
N GLU A 66 -17.44 -3.90 29.94
CA GLU A 66 -16.34 -4.67 29.33
C GLU A 66 -16.82 -5.83 28.42
N GLY A 67 -17.96 -6.46 28.74
CA GLY A 67 -18.52 -7.54 27.93
C GLY A 67 -19.00 -7.04 26.56
N LEU A 68 -19.69 -5.90 26.55
CA LEU A 68 -20.15 -5.24 25.33
C LEU A 68 -18.96 -4.69 24.53
N LYS A 69 -17.89 -4.25 25.18
CA LYS A 69 -16.64 -3.83 24.54
C LYS A 69 -15.98 -4.98 23.77
N THR A 70 -15.95 -6.17 24.36
CA THR A 70 -15.43 -7.39 23.71
C THR A 70 -16.29 -7.82 22.52
N PHE A 71 -17.62 -7.84 22.67
CA PHE A 71 -18.54 -8.17 21.58
C PHE A 71 -18.41 -7.19 20.40
N ASN A 72 -18.37 -5.88 20.69
CA ASN A 72 -18.15 -4.87 19.66
C ASN A 72 -16.78 -5.05 18.98
N SER A 73 -15.73 -5.41 19.73
CA SER A 73 -14.42 -5.67 19.13
C SER A 73 -14.45 -6.83 18.13
N MET A 74 -15.18 -7.91 18.41
CA MET A 74 -15.33 -9.04 17.48
C MET A 74 -16.17 -8.64 16.26
N LEU A 75 -17.24 -7.89 16.48
CA LEU A 75 -18.11 -7.38 15.41
C LEU A 75 -17.35 -6.41 14.48
N ASP A 76 -16.56 -5.50 15.06
CA ASP A 76 -15.73 -4.54 14.34
C ASP A 76 -14.66 -5.27 13.49
N GLN A 77 -14.15 -6.41 13.96
CA GLN A 77 -13.15 -7.22 13.26
C GLN A 77 -13.74 -7.90 12.01
N GLU A 78 -14.98 -8.41 12.11
CA GLU A 78 -15.73 -8.94 10.96
C GLU A 78 -16.09 -7.81 9.98
N TYR A 79 -16.56 -6.67 10.47
CA TYR A 79 -16.86 -5.52 9.61
C TYR A 79 -15.63 -4.97 8.91
N ALA A 80 -14.48 -4.87 9.57
CA ALA A 80 -13.23 -4.44 8.96
C ALA A 80 -12.80 -5.40 7.82
N THR A 81 -12.94 -6.70 8.05
CA THR A 81 -12.67 -7.73 7.03
C THR A 81 -13.64 -7.59 5.85
N ALA A 82 -14.94 -7.39 6.12
CA ALA A 82 -15.95 -7.24 5.10
C ALA A 82 -15.83 -5.91 4.32
N LEU A 83 -15.45 -4.82 4.96
CA LEU A 83 -15.31 -3.50 4.34
C LEU A 83 -14.02 -3.39 3.54
N SER A 84 -12.91 -3.95 4.03
CA SER A 84 -11.63 -3.98 3.29
C SER A 84 -11.72 -4.72 1.96
N GLN A 85 -12.65 -5.67 1.83
CA GLN A 85 -12.90 -6.40 0.59
C GLN A 85 -13.83 -5.68 -0.38
N ARG A 86 -14.59 -4.66 0.07
CA ARG A 86 -15.74 -4.16 -0.69
C ARG A 86 -15.52 -2.82 -1.37
N GLU A 87 -14.95 -1.80 -0.73
CA GLU A 87 -14.98 -0.46 -1.32
C GLU A 87 -13.79 0.40 -0.86
N SER A 88 -13.05 0.99 -1.82
CA SER A 88 -12.31 2.22 -1.57
C SER A 88 -13.25 3.41 -1.75
N LEU A 89 -13.10 4.47 -0.97
CA LEU A 89 -14.00 5.62 -1.03
C LEU A 89 -13.72 6.56 -2.22
N GLY A 90 -12.68 6.26 -3.01
CA GLY A 90 -12.25 7.06 -4.15
C GLY A 90 -11.66 8.42 -3.77
N ILE A 91 -11.40 8.66 -2.48
CA ILE A 91 -10.78 9.89 -1.99
C ILE A 91 -9.30 9.93 -2.38
N ALA A 92 -8.62 8.78 -2.28
CA ALA A 92 -7.24 8.65 -2.73
C ALA A 92 -7.11 8.99 -4.23
N ASP A 93 -8.00 8.43 -5.06
CA ASP A 93 -8.04 8.71 -6.50
C ASP A 93 -8.36 10.17 -6.81
N ALA A 94 -9.29 10.78 -6.06
CA ALA A 94 -9.61 12.20 -6.21
C ALA A 94 -8.41 13.09 -5.86
N LEU A 95 -7.66 12.76 -4.81
CA LEU A 95 -6.43 13.45 -4.43
C LEU A 95 -5.36 13.30 -5.51
N VAL A 96 -5.09 12.09 -5.99
CA VAL A 96 -4.13 11.87 -7.08
C VAL A 96 -4.52 12.68 -8.32
N ARG A 97 -5.79 12.64 -8.73
CA ARG A 97 -6.29 13.43 -9.88
C ARG A 97 -6.11 14.94 -9.71
N GLN A 98 -6.24 15.43 -8.48
CA GLN A 98 -6.12 16.86 -8.17
C GLN A 98 -4.67 17.34 -8.03
N PHE A 99 -3.76 16.48 -7.59
CA PHE A 99 -2.36 16.82 -7.32
C PHE A 99 -1.39 16.34 -8.41
N GLN A 100 -1.76 15.38 -9.25
CA GLN A 100 -0.91 14.86 -10.34
C GLN A 100 -0.43 15.95 -11.29
N HIS A 101 -1.25 16.98 -11.54
CA HIS A 101 -0.91 18.08 -12.44
C HIS A 101 0.06 19.08 -11.79
N ARG A 102 0.04 19.19 -10.45
CA ARG A 102 0.96 20.04 -9.69
C ARG A 102 2.31 19.37 -9.44
N VAL A 103 2.32 18.06 -9.23
CA VAL A 103 3.54 17.26 -9.06
C VAL A 103 4.28 17.11 -10.40
N SER A 104 3.58 17.09 -11.53
CA SER A 104 4.24 16.99 -12.85
C SER A 104 4.92 18.30 -13.31
N ASP A 105 4.62 19.43 -12.67
CA ASP A 105 5.16 20.77 -13.01
C ASP A 105 6.42 21.10 -12.19
N GLY A 106 6.81 20.23 -11.25
CA GLY A 106 7.97 20.41 -10.36
C GLY A 106 9.33 19.98 -10.93
N ASP A 107 9.38 19.51 -12.19
CA ASP A 107 10.61 19.12 -12.91
C ASP A 107 11.27 20.33 -13.64
N VAL A 108 11.48 21.45 -12.92
CA VAL A 108 12.33 22.59 -13.35
C VAL A 108 13.50 22.83 -12.42
#